data_AF-V9G7N8-F1
#
_entry.id   AF-V9G7N8-F1
#
_cell.length_a   1.000
_cell.length_b   1.000
_cell.length_c   1.000
_cell.angle_alpha   90.00
_cell.angle_beta   90.00
_cell.angle_gamma   90.00
#
_symmetry.space_group_name_H-M   'P 1'
#
loop_
_entity.id
_entity.type
_entity.pdbx_description
1 polymer ?
#
loop_
_entity_poly.entity_id
_entity_poly.type
_entity_poly.pdbx_seq_one_letter_code
_entity_poly.pdbx_strand_id
1 'polypeptide(L)' 'MCGALDVGLLNEQLADRKIIAGRAVGVRTWEQLLEAPLESVTLEAEKWGIHPGLAGKDAIIRML' A
#
# COMPACT_ATOMS: atom_id res chain seq x y z
N MET A 1 0.71 3.82 3.40
CA MET A 1 1.37 4.26 4.66
C MET A 1 2.88 4.38 4.41
N CYS A 2 3.63 5.09 5.25
CA CYS A 2 5.10 5.20 5.13
C CYS A 2 5.81 3.86 5.48
N GLY A 3 7.14 3.86 5.46
CA GLY A 3 7.97 2.64 5.60
C GLY A 3 7.82 1.85 6.90
N ALA A 4 7.08 2.37 7.89
CA ALA A 4 6.77 1.68 9.13
C ALA A 4 5.73 0.56 8.98
N LEU A 5 5.01 0.50 7.85
CA LEU A 5 4.03 -0.55 7.61
C LEU A 5 4.72 -1.90 7.33
N ASP A 6 4.28 -2.95 8.01
CA ASP A 6 4.71 -4.32 7.72
C ASP A 6 3.64 -5.05 6.89
N VAL A 7 3.85 -5.06 5.58
CA VAL A 7 2.95 -5.74 4.63
C VAL A 7 3.00 -7.27 4.80
N GLY A 8 4.15 -7.82 5.18
CA GLY A 8 4.31 -9.26 5.41
C GLY A 8 3.44 -9.71 6.57
N LEU A 9 3.51 -9.01 7.70
CA LEU A 9 2.66 -9.29 8.86
C LEU A 9 1.16 -9.23 8.50
N LEU A 10 0.74 -8.23 7.73
CA LEU A 10 -0.66 -8.13 7.30
C LEU A 10 -1.11 -9.32 6.43
N ASN A 11 -0.24 -9.80 5.55
CA ASN A 11 -0.52 -10.93 4.67
C ASN A 11 -0.42 -12.29 5.39
N GLU A 12 0.45 -12.42 6.39
CA GLU A 12 0.74 -13.69 7.05
C GLU A 12 -0.13 -13.92 8.30
N GLN A 13 -0.24 -12.90 9.16
CA GLN A 13 -0.90 -13.04 10.46
C GLN A 13 -2.33 -12.50 10.47
N LEU A 14 -2.66 -11.56 9.57
CA LEU A 14 -3.95 -10.87 9.52
C LEU A 14 -4.65 -11.04 8.16
N ALA A 15 -4.33 -12.10 7.43
CA ALA A 15 -4.80 -12.34 6.06
C ALA A 15 -6.34 -12.41 5.97
N ASP A 16 -6.96 -13.01 6.98
CA ASP A 16 -8.41 -13.17 7.12
C ASP A 16 -9.15 -11.84 7.18
N ARG A 17 -8.49 -10.77 7.65
CA ARG A 17 -9.04 -9.41 7.72
C ARG A 17 -9.11 -8.71 6.37
N LYS A 18 -8.50 -9.27 5.32
CA LYS A 18 -8.53 -8.73 3.94
C LYS A 18 -8.17 -7.24 3.91
N ILE A 19 -7.08 -6.88 4.57
CA ILE A 19 -6.66 -5.48 4.69
C ILE A 19 -6.10 -5.02 3.34
N ILE A 20 -6.67 -3.97 2.77
CA ILE A 20 -6.14 -3.27 1.60
C ILE A 20 -5.12 -2.25 2.10
N ALA A 21 -3.84 -2.48 1.84
CA ALA A 21 -2.79 -1.55 2.25
C ALA A 21 -1.59 -1.56 1.29
N GLY A 22 -0.88 -0.43 1.25
CA GLY A 22 0.36 -0.27 0.53
C GLY A 22 1.39 0.54 1.33
N ARG A 23 2.66 0.21 1.15
CA ARG A 23 3.82 0.83 1.80
C ARG A 23 4.60 1.67 0.80
N ALA A 24 4.93 2.91 1.17
CA ALA A 24 5.91 3.73 0.47
C ALA A 24 7.13 3.99 1.37
N VAL A 25 8.33 3.97 0.79
CA VAL A 25 9.60 4.20 1.51
C VAL A 25 10.22 5.53 1.11
N GLY A 26 11.08 6.09 1.96
CA GLY A 26 11.76 7.37 1.67
C GLY A 26 10.87 8.62 1.73
N VAL A 27 9.61 8.48 2.16
CA VAL A 27 8.64 9.58 2.27
C VAL A 27 8.62 10.20 3.67
N ARG A 28 8.44 11.51 3.75
CA ARG A 28 8.37 12.30 4.99
C ARG A 28 7.16 13.23 5.06
N THR A 29 6.58 13.58 3.92
CA THR A 29 5.38 14.42 3.83
C THR A 29 4.21 13.67 3.21
N TRP A 30 3.01 14.24 3.36
CA TRP A 30 1.80 13.69 2.76
C TRP A 30 1.86 13.68 1.23
N GLU A 31 2.35 14.76 0.62
CA GLU A 31 2.50 14.88 -0.83
C GLU A 31 3.48 13.84 -1.37
N GLN A 32 4.59 13.61 -0.66
CA GLN A 32 5.52 12.55 -1.02
C GLN A 32 4.86 11.16 -0.94
N LEU A 33 4.03 10.91 0.07
CA LEU A 33 3.31 9.63 0.19
C LEU A 33 2.31 9.42 -0.97
N LEU A 34 1.65 10.47 -1.43
CA LEU A 34 0.70 10.40 -2.55
C LEU A 34 1.37 10.19 -3.90
N GLU A 35 2.52 10.82 -4.12
CA GLU A 35 3.23 10.79 -5.40
C GLU A 35 4.24 9.64 -5.49
N ALA A 36 4.76 9.16 -4.36
CA ALA A 36 5.74 8.07 -4.36
C ALA A 36 5.13 6.76 -4.88
N PRO A 37 5.91 5.95 -5.61
CA PRO A 37 5.52 4.59 -5.95
C PRO A 37 5.44 3.73 -4.68
N LEU A 38 4.41 2.90 -4.60
CA LEU A 38 4.30 1.89 -3.56
C LEU A 38 5.43 0.87 -3.72
N GLU A 39 6.17 0.61 -2.65
CA GLU A 39 7.24 -0.39 -2.62
C GLU A 39 6.68 -1.81 -2.44
N SER A 40 5.64 -1.96 -1.61
CA SER A 40 4.95 -3.24 -1.39
C SER A 40 3.47 -3.01 -1.06
N VAL A 41 2.64 -4.01 -1.31
CA VAL A 41 1.18 -3.98 -1.15
C VAL A 41 0.68 -5.30 -0.59
N THR A 42 -0.47 -5.30 0.10
CA THR A 42 -1.10 -6.53 0.58
C THR A 42 -1.69 -7.34 -0.58
N LEU A 43 -1.82 -8.66 -0.39
CA LEU A 43 -2.43 -9.56 -1.38
C LEU A 43 -3.89 -9.16 -1.69
N GLU A 44 -4.60 -8.61 -0.71
CA GLU A 44 -5.95 -8.11 -0.97
C GLU A 44 -5.92 -6.87 -1.86
N ALA A 45 -4.96 -5.96 -1.70
CA ALA A 45 -4.84 -4.77 -2.53
C ALA A 45 -4.57 -5.11 -4.01
N GLU A 46 -3.83 -6.18 -4.29
CA GLU A 46 -3.59 -6.64 -5.66
C GLU A 46 -4.89 -7.02 -6.39
N LYS A 47 -5.90 -7.53 -5.68
CA LYS A 47 -7.21 -7.86 -6.25
C LYS A 47 -7.99 -6.61 -6.70
N TRP A 48 -7.65 -5.45 -6.14
CA TRP A 48 -8.16 -4.14 -6.54
C TRP A 48 -7.28 -3.47 -7.61
N GLY A 49 -6.31 -4.21 -8.15
CA GLY A 49 -5.35 -3.73 -9.14
C GLY A 49 -4.30 -2.76 -8.56
N ILE A 50 -4.13 -2.73 -7.24
CA ILE A 50 -3.08 -1.95 -6.59
C ILE A 50 -1.82 -2.82 -6.55
N HIS A 51 -0.76 -2.39 -7.24
CA HIS A 51 0.48 -3.17 -7.38
C HIS A 51 1.70 -2.33 -6.95
N PRO A 52 2.84 -2.95 -6.59
CA PRO A 52 4.09 -2.23 -6.41
C PRO A 52 4.44 -1.40 -7.65
N GLY A 53 4.96 -0.19 -7.43
CA GLY A 53 5.22 0.80 -8.47
C GLY A 53 4.06 1.77 -8.76
N LEU A 54 2.83 1.46 -8.33
CA LEU A 54 1.69 2.37 -8.49
C LEU A 54 1.84 3.59 -7.57
N ALA A 55 1.47 4.79 -8.04
CA ALA A 55 1.48 5.98 -7.20
C ALA A 55 0.43 5.88 -6.08
N GLY A 56 0.75 6.39 -4.89
CA GLY A 56 -0.15 6.35 -3.73
C GLY A 56 -1.55 6.95 -4.00
N LYS A 57 -1.62 8.04 -4.77
CA LYS A 57 -2.89 8.67 -5.18
C LYS A 57 -3.75 7.75 -6.06
N ASP A 58 -3.14 7.03 -6.99
CA ASP A 58 -3.85 6.13 -7.89
C ASP A 58 -4.37 4.90 -7.13
N ALA A 59 -3.62 4.45 -6.12
CA ALA A 59 -4.07 3.39 -5.23
C ALA A 59 -5.32 3.79 -4.43
N ILE A 60 -5.38 5.02 -3.92
CA ILE A 60 -6.57 5.53 -3.20
C ILE A 60 -7.79 5.56 -4.13
N ILE A 61 -7.63 6.02 -5.37
CA ILE A 61 -8.73 6.09 -6.35
C ILE A 61 -9.32 4.70 -6.61
N ARG A 62 -8.48 3.65 -6.64
CA ARG A 62 -8.95 2.27 -6.83
C ARG A 62 -9.78 1.73 -5.66
N MET A 63 -9.75 2.36 -4.49
CA MET A 63 -10.50 1.93 -3.30
C MET A 63 -11.89 2.56 -3.17
N LEU A 64 -12.27 3.47 -4.08
CA LEU A 64 -13.58 4.12 -4.15
C LEU A 64 -14.55 3.34 -5.03
#